data_AF-A0A936JIY3-F1
#
_entry.id   AF-A0A936JIY3-F1
#
_cell.length_a   1.000
_cell.length_b   1.000
_cell.length_c   1.000
_cell.angle_alpha   90.00
_cell.angle_beta   90.00
_cell.angle_gamma   90.00
#
_symmetry.space_group_name_H-M   'P 1'
#
loop_
_entity.id
_entity.type
_entity.pdbx_description
1 polymer ?
#
loop_
_entity_poly.entity_id
_entity_poly.type
_entity_poly.pdbx_seq_one_letter_code
_entity_poly.pdbx_strand_id
1 'polypeptide(L)'
;MLQLESLSSLEGRSVLHEVFREFRFTRRMNTIATLALTWRICTKERELFRFSDAEVTVVHPLGIFSGTGLWMEEIVNRFYFSTINSFVYFGAAILLVSVGFRRVYDDLPDSVVIGSVIFEALMLMFMFVVMFFSPTEDEADTTTENSTVTELLREVGEIARDYAAISVRLENIGDTFDNFTARQEALITTSREAVQVATMAVSPNPELLASMRETTSALHDFTYAVQTLTKSAEALKREEIELAVRREVEKVLTQNVTKRAQ
;
A
#
# COMPACT_ATOMS: atom_id res chain seq x y z
N MET A 1 -20.02 31.99 23.75
CA MET A 1 -19.39 32.99 24.64
C MET A 1 -18.54 32.33 25.71
N LEU A 2 -17.23 32.24 25.47
CA LEU A 2 -16.25 31.83 26.48
C LEU A 2 -15.82 33.07 27.27
N GLN A 3 -15.94 33.01 28.60
CA GLN A 3 -15.46 34.06 29.50
C GLN A 3 -14.09 33.65 30.03
N LEU A 4 -13.05 34.39 29.66
CA LEU A 4 -11.71 34.20 30.21
C LEU A 4 -11.46 35.21 31.32
N GLU A 5 -11.04 34.73 32.49
CA GLU A 5 -10.81 35.59 33.65
C GLU A 5 -9.67 36.60 33.43
N SER A 6 -8.63 36.23 32.68
CA SER A 6 -7.46 37.06 32.35
C SER A 6 -6.73 36.52 31.10
N LEU A 7 -6.17 37.40 30.26
CA LEU A 7 -5.27 37.03 29.15
C LEU A 7 -3.93 36.42 29.62
N SER A 8 -3.62 36.49 30.92
CA SER A 8 -2.45 35.84 31.51
C SER A 8 -2.63 34.33 31.72
N SER A 9 -3.85 33.79 31.58
CA SER A 9 -4.06 32.35 31.68
C SER A 9 -3.52 31.63 30.45
N LEU A 10 -3.21 30.34 30.59
CA LEU A 10 -2.71 29.50 29.49
C LEU A 10 -3.69 29.45 28.31
N GLU A 11 -5.00 29.49 28.60
CA GLU A 11 -6.06 29.62 27.60
C GLU A 11 -6.15 31.03 26.98
N GLY A 12 -5.80 32.08 27.72
CA GLY A 12 -5.71 33.45 27.20
C GLY A 12 -4.52 33.64 26.25
N ARG A 13 -3.37 33.02 26.56
CA ARG A 13 -2.16 33.02 25.73
C ARG A 13 -2.40 32.30 24.39
N SER A 14 -3.12 31.18 24.39
CA SER A 14 -3.44 30.45 23.15
C SER A 14 -4.39 31.23 22.24
N VAL A 15 -5.41 31.90 22.80
CA VAL A 15 -6.32 32.77 22.04
C VAL A 15 -5.57 33.98 21.46
N LEU A 16 -4.62 34.56 22.20
CA LEU A 16 -3.78 35.66 21.69
C LEU A 16 -2.97 35.23 20.45
N HIS A 17 -2.44 34.01 20.45
CA HIS A 17 -1.70 33.45 19.32
C HIS A 17 -2.60 33.23 18.10
N GLU A 18 -3.80 32.71 18.30
CA GLU A 18 -4.77 32.48 17.22
C GLU A 18 -5.19 33.80 16.57
N VAL A 19 -5.46 34.82 17.37
CA VAL A 19 -5.81 36.17 16.92
C VAL A 19 -4.64 36.84 16.17
N PHE A 20 -3.40 36.70 16.67
CA PHE A 20 -2.22 37.21 15.95
C PHE A 20 -2.03 36.51 14.60
N ARG A 21 -2.26 35.18 14.55
CA ARG A 21 -2.18 34.40 13.32
C ARG A 21 -3.27 34.83 12.33
N GLU A 22 -4.49 35.06 12.80
CA GLU A 22 -5.60 35.56 11.97
C GLU A 22 -5.28 36.93 11.36
N PHE A 23 -4.76 37.88 12.15
CA PHE A 23 -4.39 39.20 11.63
C PHE A 23 -3.27 39.15 10.59
N ARG A 24 -2.26 38.29 10.82
CA ARG A 24 -1.10 38.19 9.94
C ARG A 24 -1.38 37.42 8.65
N PHE A 25 -2.06 36.28 8.74
CA PHE A 25 -2.21 35.36 7.61
C PHE A 25 -3.57 35.47 6.90
N THR A 26 -4.66 35.63 7.66
CA THR A 26 -6.01 35.70 7.09
C THR A 26 -6.34 37.10 6.60
N ARG A 27 -6.11 38.13 7.42
CA ARG A 27 -6.40 39.53 7.06
C ARG A 27 -5.25 40.26 6.36
N ARG A 28 -4.06 39.64 6.26
CA ARG A 28 -2.84 40.20 5.64
C ARG A 28 -2.55 41.64 6.05
N MET A 29 -2.72 41.96 7.33
CA MET A 29 -2.46 43.30 7.83
C MET A 29 -0.95 43.57 7.85
N ASN A 30 -0.57 44.84 7.66
CA ASN A 30 0.83 45.24 7.72
C ASN A 30 1.42 44.94 9.12
N THR A 31 2.64 44.41 9.16
CA THR A 31 3.37 43.95 10.35
C THR A 31 3.30 44.93 11.52
N ILE A 32 3.47 46.23 11.25
CA ILE A 32 3.43 47.30 12.25
C ILE A 32 2.01 47.50 12.78
N ALA A 33 1.00 47.45 11.90
CA ALA A 33 -0.40 47.58 12.29
C ALA A 33 -0.86 46.39 13.14
N THR A 34 -0.42 45.17 12.78
CA THR A 34 -0.68 43.96 13.55
C THR A 34 -0.06 44.04 14.94
N LEU A 35 1.20 44.48 15.05
CA LEU A 35 1.88 44.67 16.33
C LEU A 35 1.21 45.72 17.22
N ALA A 36 0.82 46.86 16.64
CA ALA A 36 0.15 47.93 17.36
C ALA A 36 -1.27 47.53 17.83
N LEU A 37 -1.99 46.74 17.03
CA LEU A 37 -3.30 46.22 17.38
C LEU A 37 -3.21 45.14 18.45
N THR A 38 -2.29 44.19 18.33
CA THR A 38 -2.12 43.17 19.38
C THR A 38 -1.62 43.76 20.69
N TRP A 39 -0.74 44.77 20.64
CA TRP A 39 -0.34 45.54 21.82
C TRP A 39 -1.53 46.25 22.48
N ARG A 40 -2.41 46.86 21.67
CA ARG A 40 -3.61 47.53 22.16
C ARG A 40 -4.61 46.54 22.76
N ILE A 41 -4.75 45.36 22.18
CA ILE A 41 -5.58 44.27 22.70
C ILE A 41 -5.04 43.80 24.06
N CYS A 42 -3.73 43.58 24.20
CA CYS A 42 -3.12 43.18 25.47
C CYS A 42 -3.24 44.23 26.58
N THR A 43 -3.31 45.52 26.24
CA THR A 43 -3.22 46.62 27.22
C THR A 43 -4.56 47.23 27.61
N LYS A 44 -5.56 47.28 26.70
CA LYS A 44 -6.76 48.11 26.89
C LYS A 44 -8.09 47.41 26.62
N GLU A 45 -8.15 46.36 25.81
CA GLU A 45 -9.43 45.88 25.27
C GLU A 45 -9.95 44.61 25.98
N ARG A 46 -11.23 44.66 26.37
CA ARG A 46 -11.95 43.60 27.09
C ARG A 46 -12.78 42.68 26.18
N GLU A 47 -13.07 43.11 24.96
CA GLU A 47 -13.98 42.43 24.04
C GLU A 47 -13.26 42.11 22.71
N LEU A 48 -12.85 40.85 22.52
CA LEU A 48 -12.13 40.41 21.30
C LEU A 48 -13.04 40.23 20.08
N PHE A 49 -14.37 40.18 20.29
CA PHE A 49 -15.40 40.00 19.27
C PHE A 49 -15.38 41.08 18.17
N ARG A 50 -14.80 42.26 18.44
CA ARG A 50 -14.75 43.35 17.47
C ARG A 50 -13.64 43.16 16.42
N PHE A 51 -12.70 42.25 16.65
CA PHE A 51 -11.51 42.12 15.81
C PHE A 51 -11.24 40.70 15.29
N SER A 52 -11.76 39.66 15.93
CA SER A 52 -11.64 38.26 15.52
C SER A 52 -13.01 37.57 15.58
N ASP A 53 -13.22 36.53 14.78
CA ASP A 53 -14.42 35.68 14.82
C ASP A 53 -14.56 34.89 16.14
N ALA A 54 -13.57 34.99 17.04
CA ALA A 54 -13.59 34.39 18.37
C ALA A 54 -14.51 35.18 19.33
N GLU A 55 -15.66 34.60 19.71
CA GLU A 55 -16.58 35.09 20.75
C GLU A 55 -16.01 34.92 22.18
N VAL A 56 -14.92 35.63 22.47
CA VAL A 56 -14.23 35.60 23.76
C VAL A 56 -14.26 36.97 24.42
N THR A 57 -14.79 37.03 25.63
CA THR A 57 -14.82 38.24 26.46
C THR A 57 -13.85 38.07 27.62
N VAL A 58 -12.90 39.01 27.75
CA VAL A 58 -11.87 39.01 28.80
C VAL A 58 -12.37 39.84 29.97
N VAL A 59 -12.49 39.23 31.14
CA VAL A 59 -13.11 39.83 32.33
C VAL A 59 -12.19 40.88 32.98
N HIS A 60 -10.86 40.65 33.01
CA HIS A 60 -9.90 41.59 33.60
C HIS A 60 -8.83 42.07 32.59
N PRO A 61 -8.73 43.38 32.32
CA PRO A 61 -7.64 43.93 31.51
C PRO A 61 -6.37 44.00 32.35
N LEU A 62 -5.27 43.47 31.84
CA LEU A 62 -3.99 43.34 32.55
C LEU A 62 -3.28 44.70 32.80
N GLY A 63 -3.79 45.80 32.24
CA GLY A 63 -3.18 47.12 32.35
C GLY A 63 -1.95 47.29 31.45
N ILE A 64 -1.36 48.48 31.44
CA ILE A 64 -0.32 48.85 30.46
C ILE A 64 0.96 48.05 30.69
N PHE A 65 1.45 47.94 31.92
CA PHE A 65 2.73 47.28 32.23
C PHE A 65 2.67 45.75 32.07
N SER A 66 1.69 45.09 32.69
CA SER A 66 1.56 43.64 32.58
C SER A 66 1.11 43.22 31.18
N GLY A 67 0.29 44.03 30.50
CA GLY A 67 -0.07 43.82 29.10
C GLY A 67 1.10 44.02 28.13
N THR A 68 1.97 45.01 28.35
CA THR A 68 3.21 45.18 27.57
C THR A 68 4.19 44.04 27.78
N GLY A 69 4.29 43.52 29.02
CA GLY A 69 5.14 42.38 29.34
C GLY A 69 4.68 41.13 28.60
N LEU A 70 3.39 40.79 28.69
CA LEU A 70 2.80 39.65 27.97
C LEU A 70 2.94 39.78 26.45
N TRP A 71 2.76 40.99 25.91
CA TRP A 71 2.95 41.26 24.49
C TRP A 71 4.41 41.09 24.04
N MET A 72 5.36 41.55 24.85
CA MET A 72 6.79 41.36 24.58
C MET A 72 7.19 39.88 24.65
N GLU A 73 6.68 39.16 25.64
CA GLU A 73 6.96 37.74 25.90
C GLU A 73 6.42 36.83 24.77
N GLU A 74 5.16 37.00 24.38
CA GLU A 74 4.48 36.07 23.46
C GLU A 74 4.57 36.48 21.99
N ILE A 75 4.52 37.78 21.69
CA ILE A 75 4.45 38.27 20.31
C ILE A 75 5.83 38.72 19.81
N VAL A 76 6.51 39.59 20.56
CA VAL A 76 7.79 40.16 20.10
C VAL A 76 8.90 39.11 20.18
N ASN A 77 9.04 38.44 21.31
CA ASN A 77 10.08 37.46 21.49
C ASN A 77 9.86 36.26 20.53
N ARG A 78 8.67 35.65 20.52
CA ARG A 78 8.45 34.45 19.70
C ARG A 78 8.55 34.68 18.19
N PHE A 79 8.04 35.80 17.67
CA PHE A 79 8.01 36.04 16.22
C PHE A 79 9.16 36.92 15.70
N TYR A 80 9.78 37.74 16.54
CA TYR A 80 10.81 38.69 16.10
C TYR A 80 12.16 38.51 16.76
N PHE A 81 12.34 37.63 17.76
CA PHE A 81 13.64 37.41 18.39
C PHE A 81 14.73 37.05 17.38
N SER A 82 14.46 36.11 16.45
CA SER A 82 15.41 35.75 15.39
C SER A 82 15.75 36.95 14.47
N THR A 83 14.75 37.77 14.14
CA THR A 83 14.95 38.98 13.32
C THR A 83 15.79 40.01 14.06
N ILE A 84 15.48 40.27 15.34
CA ILE A 84 16.19 41.20 16.22
C ILE A 84 17.63 40.74 16.43
N ASN A 85 17.85 39.46 16.70
CA ASN A 85 19.19 38.88 16.85
C ASN A 85 20.01 39.02 15.56
N SER A 86 19.39 38.77 14.40
CA SER A 86 20.03 38.98 13.09
C SER A 86 20.44 40.45 12.87
N PHE A 87 19.62 41.40 13.32
CA PHE A 87 19.96 42.82 13.26
C PHE A 87 21.14 43.20 14.16
N VAL A 88 21.24 42.62 15.36
CA VAL A 88 22.38 42.83 16.27
C VAL A 88 23.66 42.28 15.65
N TYR A 89 23.64 41.06 15.12
CA TYR A 89 24.81 40.50 14.43
C TYR A 89 25.21 41.30 13.19
N PHE A 90 24.22 41.85 12.47
CA PHE A 90 24.47 42.76 11.37
C PHE A 90 25.12 44.08 11.83
N GLY A 91 24.69 44.63 12.98
CA GLY A 91 25.33 45.78 13.63
C GLY A 91 26.79 45.49 13.98
N ALA A 92 27.07 44.34 14.60
CA ALA A 92 28.42 43.90 14.92
C ALA A 92 29.29 43.75 13.66
N ALA A 93 28.72 43.23 12.56
CA ALA A 93 29.40 43.14 11.28
C ALA A 93 29.73 44.54 10.71
N ILE A 94 28.81 45.50 10.79
CA ILE A 94 29.06 46.90 10.38
C ILE A 94 30.19 47.50 11.21
N LEU A 95 30.22 47.27 12.52
CA LEU A 95 31.29 47.76 13.40
C LEU A 95 32.64 47.19 12.98
N LEU A 96 32.73 45.87 12.77
CA LEU A 96 33.96 45.21 12.31
C LEU A 96 34.44 45.75 10.96
N VAL A 97 33.51 45.96 10.02
CA VAL A 97 33.81 46.55 8.71
C VAL A 97 34.29 47.99 8.87
N SER A 98 33.60 48.82 9.65
CA SER A 98 33.95 50.23 9.90
C SER A 98 35.34 50.38 10.52
N VAL A 99 35.65 49.57 11.54
CA VAL A 99 36.99 49.54 12.18
C VAL A 99 38.04 48.98 11.22
N GLY A 100 37.70 47.95 10.45
CA GLY A 100 38.58 47.36 9.43
C GLY A 100 38.94 48.35 8.32
N PHE A 101 37.96 49.10 7.81
CA PHE A 101 38.18 50.13 6.80
C PHE A 101 39.02 51.29 7.33
N ARG A 102 38.79 51.76 8.57
CA ARG A 102 39.65 52.77 9.20
C ARG A 102 41.10 52.33 9.30
N ARG A 103 41.36 51.04 9.50
CA ARG A 103 42.73 50.51 9.58
C ARG A 103 43.44 50.48 8.22
N VAL A 104 42.69 50.36 7.12
CA VAL A 104 43.24 50.25 5.75
C VAL A 104 43.26 51.61 5.05
N TYR A 105 42.31 52.48 5.36
CA TYR A 105 42.15 53.82 4.79
C TYR A 105 42.07 54.84 5.94
N ASP A 106 43.15 55.61 6.13
CA ASP A 106 43.26 56.63 7.19
C ASP A 106 42.31 57.84 6.96
N ASP A 107 41.64 57.92 5.80
CA ASP A 107 40.74 59.03 5.43
C ASP A 107 39.30 58.87 5.96
N LEU A 108 38.99 57.80 6.70
CA LEU A 108 37.63 57.59 7.19
C LEU A 108 37.34 58.52 8.39
N PRO A 109 36.30 59.37 8.33
CA PRO A 109 36.03 60.32 9.39
C PRO A 109 35.67 59.62 10.71
N ASP A 110 36.27 60.06 11.81
CA ASP A 110 36.08 59.52 13.16
C ASP A 110 34.60 59.49 13.60
N SER A 111 33.77 60.40 13.07
CA SER A 111 32.33 60.43 13.32
C SER A 111 31.61 59.15 12.88
N VAL A 112 32.07 58.49 11.81
CA VAL A 112 31.44 57.26 11.30
C VAL A 112 31.74 56.08 12.23
N VAL A 113 32.98 55.99 12.74
CA VAL A 113 33.35 54.92 13.68
C VAL A 113 32.63 55.10 15.01
N ILE A 114 32.63 56.31 15.58
CA ILE A 114 31.91 56.61 16.82
C ILE A 114 30.41 56.35 16.65
N GLY A 115 29.83 56.75 15.51
CA GLY A 115 28.44 56.48 15.16
C GLY A 115 28.12 54.99 15.13
N SER A 116 29.01 54.16 14.55
CA SER A 116 28.82 52.70 14.51
C SER A 116 28.87 52.06 15.90
N VAL A 117 29.72 52.55 16.81
CA VAL A 117 29.81 52.05 18.19
C VAL A 117 28.57 52.43 19.00
N ILE A 118 28.08 53.67 18.87
CA ILE A 118 26.85 54.11 19.56
C ILE A 118 25.64 53.33 19.04
N PHE A 119 25.56 53.11 17.72
CA PHE A 119 24.50 52.32 17.11
C PHE A 119 24.51 50.88 17.62
N GLU A 120 25.68 50.25 17.68
CA GLU A 120 25.81 48.88 18.21
C GLU A 120 25.40 48.81 19.70
N ALA A 121 25.83 49.77 20.51
CA ALA A 121 25.43 49.82 21.92
C ALA A 121 23.90 49.94 22.10
N LEU A 122 23.22 50.68 21.23
CA LEU A 122 21.76 50.77 21.22
C LEU A 122 21.10 49.45 20.80
N MET A 123 21.65 48.75 19.81
CA MET A 123 21.12 47.44 19.38
C MET A 123 21.28 46.38 20.49
N LEU A 124 22.43 46.36 21.18
CA LEU A 124 22.68 45.47 22.31
C LEU A 124 21.76 45.81 23.50
N MET A 125 21.56 47.09 23.80
CA MET A 125 20.60 47.50 24.82
C MET A 125 19.17 47.06 24.47
N PHE A 126 18.78 47.17 23.20
CA PHE A 126 17.47 46.69 22.74
C PHE A 126 17.34 45.17 22.86
N MET A 127 18.36 44.40 22.46
CA MET A 127 18.38 42.94 22.64
C MET A 127 18.28 42.55 24.11
N PHE A 128 18.98 43.25 25.00
CA PHE A 128 18.90 43.03 26.43
C PHE A 128 17.48 43.21 26.97
N VAL A 129 16.77 44.27 26.53
CA VAL A 129 15.36 44.49 26.92
C VAL A 129 14.47 43.36 26.41
N VAL A 130 14.64 42.91 25.17
CA VAL A 130 13.85 41.79 24.61
C VAL A 130 14.10 40.49 25.38
N MET A 131 15.37 40.21 25.70
CA MET A 131 15.76 39.02 26.45
C MET A 131 15.29 39.07 27.92
N PHE A 132 15.21 40.26 28.52
CA PHE A 132 14.64 40.45 29.87
C PHE A 132 13.17 40.05 29.95
N PHE A 133 12.42 40.19 28.86
CA PHE A 133 11.02 39.76 28.75
C PHE A 133 10.88 38.40 28.05
N SER A 134 11.98 37.66 27.85
CA SER A 134 11.91 36.29 27.33
C SER A 134 11.38 35.36 28.42
N PRO A 135 10.40 34.48 28.12
CA PRO A 135 9.95 33.51 29.09
C PRO A 135 11.11 32.58 29.46
N THR A 136 11.20 32.21 30.74
CA THR A 136 12.03 31.09 31.19
C THR A 136 11.56 29.82 30.47
N GLU A 137 12.50 29.00 30.01
CA GLU A 137 12.38 27.93 28.99
C GLU A 137 11.30 26.85 29.23
N ASP A 138 10.49 26.92 30.29
CA ASP A 138 9.53 25.87 30.67
C ASP A 138 8.18 25.90 29.91
N GLU A 139 7.77 27.02 29.28
CA GLU A 139 6.46 27.12 28.60
C GLU A 139 6.52 27.12 27.06
N ALA A 140 7.70 27.34 26.46
CA ALA A 140 7.85 27.41 25.01
C ALA A 140 7.84 26.02 24.34
N ASP A 141 8.30 24.98 25.03
CA ASP A 141 8.36 23.62 24.51
C ASP A 141 7.01 22.90 24.53
N THR A 142 6.08 23.27 25.42
CA THR A 142 4.78 22.59 25.54
C THR A 142 3.90 22.77 24.31
N THR A 143 4.05 23.85 23.54
CA THR A 143 3.24 24.06 22.33
C THR A 143 3.79 23.28 21.12
N THR A 144 5.12 23.15 21.03
CA THR A 144 5.78 22.46 19.91
C THR A 144 5.72 20.96 20.12
N GLU A 145 5.96 20.46 21.33
CA GLU A 145 5.80 19.03 21.66
C GLU A 145 4.35 18.56 21.51
N ASN A 146 3.36 19.36 21.92
CA ASN A 146 1.96 18.97 21.70
C ASN A 146 1.61 18.91 20.20
N SER A 147 2.22 19.74 19.35
CA SER A 147 2.01 19.67 17.90
C SER A 147 2.65 18.43 17.28
N THR A 148 3.85 18.04 17.71
CA THR A 148 4.52 16.82 17.22
C THR A 148 3.83 15.57 17.76
N VAL A 149 3.43 15.57 19.03
CA VAL A 149 2.67 14.45 19.63
C VAL A 149 1.30 14.30 18.99
N THR A 150 0.59 15.38 18.68
CA THR A 150 -0.69 15.31 17.95
C THR A 150 -0.51 14.89 16.49
N GLU A 151 0.58 15.30 15.83
CA GLU A 151 0.93 14.83 14.49
C GLU A 151 1.27 13.33 14.49
N LEU A 152 2.08 12.87 15.45
CA LEU A 152 2.38 11.45 15.65
C LEU A 152 1.13 10.64 16.00
N LEU A 153 0.23 11.14 16.83
CA LEU A 153 -1.06 10.51 17.12
C LEU A 153 -1.94 10.42 15.87
N ARG A 154 -1.92 11.45 15.01
CA ARG A 154 -2.64 11.46 13.74
C ARG A 154 -2.06 10.44 12.77
N GLU A 155 -0.74 10.36 12.68
CA GLU A 155 -0.02 9.39 11.85
C GLU A 155 -0.24 7.96 12.33
N VAL A 156 -0.17 7.71 13.65
CA VAL A 156 -0.50 6.39 14.22
C VAL A 156 -1.98 6.04 14.00
N GLY A 157 -2.88 7.02 14.03
CA GLY A 157 -4.30 6.83 13.68
C GLY A 157 -4.50 6.48 12.21
N GLU A 158 -3.72 7.09 11.31
CA GLU A 158 -3.72 6.77 9.87
C GLU A 158 -3.17 5.36 9.63
N ILE A 159 -2.05 5.00 10.28
CA ILE A 159 -1.47 3.65 10.24
C ILE A 159 -2.48 2.61 10.77
N ALA A 160 -3.18 2.88 11.86
CA ALA A 160 -4.17 1.97 12.41
C ALA A 160 -5.35 1.75 11.45
N ARG A 161 -5.79 2.81 10.76
CA ARG A 161 -6.83 2.73 9.73
C ARG A 161 -6.38 1.92 8.53
N ASP A 162 -5.15 2.14 8.07
CA ASP A 162 -4.56 1.38 6.97
C ASP A 162 -4.37 -0.09 7.34
N TYR A 163 -3.95 -0.37 8.58
CA TYR A 163 -3.81 -1.73 9.09
C TYR A 163 -5.15 -2.47 9.17
N ALA A 164 -6.21 -1.77 9.58
CA ALA A 164 -7.57 -2.31 9.54
C ALA A 164 -8.02 -2.62 8.10
N ALA A 165 -7.74 -1.72 7.15
CA ALA A 165 -8.03 -1.95 5.75
C ALA A 165 -7.23 -3.13 5.16
N ILE A 166 -5.98 -3.30 5.56
CA ILE A 166 -5.14 -4.44 5.17
C ILE A 166 -5.70 -5.75 5.74
N SER A 167 -6.15 -5.76 6.99
CA SER A 167 -6.77 -6.94 7.62
C SER A 167 -7.99 -7.42 6.84
N VAL A 168 -8.88 -6.50 6.44
CA VAL A 168 -10.06 -6.82 5.61
C VAL A 168 -9.64 -7.35 4.22
N ARG A 169 -8.57 -6.81 3.63
CA ARG A 169 -8.03 -7.33 2.36
C ARG A 169 -7.44 -8.72 2.52
N LEU A 170 -6.77 -9.01 3.63
CA LEU A 170 -6.24 -10.35 3.93
C LEU A 170 -7.36 -11.37 4.11
N GLU A 171 -8.46 -10.99 4.77
CA GLU A 171 -9.65 -11.83 4.89
C GLU A 171 -10.24 -12.15 3.50
N ASN A 172 -10.42 -11.13 2.65
CA ASN A 172 -10.86 -11.34 1.27
C ASN A 172 -9.90 -12.23 0.47
N ILE A 173 -8.58 -12.10 0.68
CA ILE A 173 -7.59 -12.99 0.03
C ILE A 173 -7.78 -14.42 0.52
N GLY A 174 -8.01 -14.63 1.83
CA GLY A 174 -8.37 -15.93 2.40
C GLY A 174 -9.57 -16.55 1.70
N ASP A 175 -10.67 -15.81 1.58
CA ASP A 175 -11.88 -16.26 0.89
C ASP A 175 -11.61 -16.61 -0.59
N THR A 176 -10.77 -15.83 -1.28
CA THR A 176 -10.39 -16.15 -2.67
C THR A 176 -9.54 -17.41 -2.78
N PHE A 177 -8.67 -17.69 -1.79
CA PHE A 177 -7.87 -18.90 -1.74
C PHE A 177 -8.72 -20.15 -1.45
N ASP A 178 -9.73 -20.04 -0.59
CA ASP A 178 -10.66 -21.13 -0.33
C ASP A 178 -11.48 -21.47 -1.60
N ASN A 179 -11.97 -20.43 -2.29
CA ASN A 179 -12.64 -20.59 -3.59
C ASN A 179 -11.72 -21.19 -4.66
N PHE A 180 -10.44 -20.77 -4.69
CA PHE A 180 -9.45 -21.33 -5.60
C PHE A 180 -9.20 -22.82 -5.33
N THR A 181 -9.07 -23.19 -4.05
CA THR A 181 -8.87 -24.58 -3.61
C THR A 181 -10.05 -25.45 -3.99
N ALA A 182 -11.29 -24.96 -3.79
CA ALA A 182 -12.49 -25.68 -4.20
C ALA A 182 -12.55 -25.91 -5.72
N ARG A 183 -12.17 -24.90 -6.53
CA ARG A 183 -12.07 -25.03 -7.99
C ARG A 183 -10.96 -25.99 -8.42
N GLN A 184 -9.83 -25.99 -7.71
CA GLN A 184 -8.73 -26.91 -7.97
C GLN A 184 -9.16 -28.35 -7.71
N GLU A 185 -9.89 -28.61 -6.62
CA GLU A 185 -10.42 -29.95 -6.33
C GLU A 185 -11.40 -30.44 -7.40
N ALA A 186 -12.27 -29.54 -7.89
CA ALA A 186 -13.16 -29.84 -9.01
C ALA A 186 -12.38 -30.15 -10.31
N LEU A 187 -11.30 -29.41 -10.59
CA LEU A 187 -10.42 -29.68 -11.72
C LEU A 187 -9.67 -31.01 -11.59
N ILE A 188 -9.21 -31.36 -10.39
CA ILE A 188 -8.57 -32.66 -10.13
C ILE A 188 -9.57 -33.79 -10.36
N THR A 189 -10.80 -33.64 -9.88
CA THR A 189 -11.86 -34.63 -10.04
C THR A 189 -12.19 -34.84 -11.52
N THR A 190 -12.43 -33.76 -12.26
CA THR A 190 -12.69 -33.83 -13.71
C THR A 190 -11.49 -34.35 -14.50
N SER A 191 -10.26 -34.00 -14.12
CA SER A 191 -9.06 -34.58 -14.72
C SER A 191 -8.96 -36.09 -14.46
N ARG A 192 -9.34 -36.55 -13.26
CA ARG A 192 -9.34 -37.98 -12.92
C ARG A 192 -10.39 -38.75 -13.73
N GLU A 193 -11.58 -38.19 -13.89
CA GLU A 193 -12.62 -38.74 -14.77
C GLU A 193 -12.16 -38.80 -16.23
N ALA A 194 -11.55 -37.73 -16.74
CA ALA A 194 -11.01 -37.71 -18.10
C ALA A 194 -9.92 -38.78 -18.32
N VAL A 195 -9.01 -38.96 -17.34
CA VAL A 195 -8.00 -40.03 -17.37
C VAL A 195 -8.66 -41.41 -17.33
N GLN A 196 -9.70 -41.60 -16.52
CA GLN A 196 -10.41 -42.87 -16.43
C GLN A 196 -11.12 -43.20 -17.77
N VAL A 197 -11.80 -42.22 -18.38
CA VAL A 197 -12.44 -42.36 -19.69
C VAL A 197 -11.40 -42.65 -20.78
N ALA A 198 -10.28 -41.93 -20.79
CA ALA A 198 -9.18 -42.18 -21.71
C ALA A 198 -8.58 -43.57 -21.51
N THR A 199 -8.44 -44.03 -20.26
CA THR A 199 -7.96 -45.38 -19.94
C THR A 199 -8.96 -46.45 -20.41
N MET A 200 -10.26 -46.21 -20.26
CA MET A 200 -11.30 -47.09 -20.78
C MET A 200 -11.34 -47.12 -22.31
N ALA A 201 -10.98 -46.01 -22.98
CA ALA A 201 -10.90 -45.94 -24.44
C ALA A 201 -9.62 -46.57 -25.01
N VAL A 202 -8.50 -46.48 -24.28
CA VAL A 202 -7.18 -46.98 -24.69
C VAL A 202 -6.94 -48.42 -24.25
N SER A 203 -7.57 -48.88 -23.16
CA SER A 203 -7.56 -50.29 -22.79
C SER A 203 -8.58 -51.06 -23.63
N PRO A 204 -8.21 -52.20 -24.24
CA PRO A 204 -9.18 -53.02 -24.95
C PRO A 204 -10.23 -53.47 -23.94
N ASN A 205 -11.52 -53.19 -24.22
CA ASN A 205 -12.61 -53.68 -23.39
C ASN A 205 -12.41 -55.19 -23.14
N PRO A 206 -12.28 -55.65 -21.87
CA PRO A 206 -12.01 -57.05 -21.57
C PRO A 206 -13.07 -58.00 -22.15
N GLU A 207 -14.31 -57.53 -22.30
CA GLU A 207 -15.37 -58.28 -22.98
C GLU A 207 -15.05 -58.46 -24.47
N LEU A 208 -14.50 -57.44 -25.13
CA LEU A 208 -14.12 -57.48 -26.54
C LEU A 208 -12.92 -58.42 -26.76
N LEU A 209 -11.95 -58.44 -25.84
CA LEU A 209 -10.86 -59.42 -25.84
C LEU A 209 -11.38 -60.86 -25.62
N ALA A 210 -12.36 -61.04 -24.73
CA ALA A 210 -12.99 -62.33 -24.49
C ALA A 210 -13.76 -62.81 -25.74
N SER A 211 -14.59 -61.96 -26.34
CA SER A 211 -15.31 -62.26 -27.58
C SER A 211 -14.36 -62.53 -28.74
N MET A 212 -13.24 -61.80 -28.86
CA MET A 212 -12.22 -62.10 -29.87
C MET A 212 -11.54 -63.44 -29.64
N ARG A 213 -11.22 -63.81 -28.39
CA ARG A 213 -10.68 -65.15 -28.06
C ARG A 213 -11.68 -66.25 -28.39
N GLU A 214 -12.94 -66.08 -28.02
CA GLU A 214 -14.01 -67.03 -28.31
C GLU A 214 -14.21 -67.19 -29.82
N THR A 215 -14.25 -66.08 -30.57
CA THR A 215 -14.34 -66.09 -32.03
C THR A 215 -13.13 -66.79 -32.66
N THR A 216 -11.92 -66.56 -32.11
CA THR A 216 -10.70 -67.23 -32.59
C THR A 216 -10.75 -68.74 -32.34
N SER A 217 -11.27 -69.16 -31.18
CA SER A 217 -11.47 -70.58 -30.86
C SER A 217 -12.50 -71.21 -31.80
N ALA A 218 -13.65 -70.56 -31.99
CA ALA A 218 -14.70 -71.04 -32.89
C ALA A 218 -14.23 -71.15 -34.34
N LEU A 219 -13.41 -70.19 -34.82
CA LEU A 219 -12.79 -70.27 -36.14
C LEU A 219 -11.79 -71.43 -36.25
N HIS A 220 -11.05 -71.71 -35.18
CA HIS A 220 -10.13 -72.84 -35.15
C HIS A 220 -10.89 -74.17 -35.23
N ASP A 221 -11.95 -74.33 -34.44
CA ASP A 221 -12.81 -75.52 -34.44
C ASP A 221 -13.51 -75.71 -35.78
N PHE A 222 -14.00 -74.61 -36.38
CA PHE A 222 -14.57 -74.63 -37.71
C PHE A 222 -13.55 -75.08 -38.76
N THR A 223 -12.32 -74.57 -38.70
CA THR A 223 -11.24 -74.97 -39.61
C THR A 223 -10.94 -76.46 -39.47
N TYR A 224 -10.92 -76.98 -38.25
CA TYR A 224 -10.71 -78.40 -37.98
C TYR A 224 -11.85 -79.27 -38.52
N ALA A 225 -13.11 -78.83 -38.34
CA ALA A 225 -14.27 -79.50 -38.90
C ALA A 225 -14.21 -79.55 -40.43
N VAL A 226 -13.84 -78.43 -41.08
CA VAL A 226 -13.69 -78.36 -42.54
C VAL A 226 -12.57 -79.28 -43.04
N GLN A 227 -11.42 -79.33 -42.35
CA GLN A 227 -10.34 -80.26 -42.70
C GLN A 227 -10.76 -81.72 -42.57
N THR A 228 -11.49 -82.05 -41.50
CA THR A 228 -12.01 -83.41 -41.27
C THR A 228 -13.02 -83.78 -42.35
N LEU A 229 -13.93 -82.87 -42.69
CA LEU A 229 -14.92 -83.07 -43.75
C LEU A 229 -14.25 -83.24 -45.11
N THR A 230 -13.20 -82.48 -45.40
CA THR A 230 -12.39 -82.61 -46.63
C THR A 230 -11.72 -83.99 -46.70
N LYS A 231 -11.11 -84.46 -45.60
CA LYS A 231 -10.52 -85.81 -45.54
C LYS A 231 -11.56 -86.91 -45.72
N SER A 232 -12.73 -86.78 -45.09
CA SER A 232 -13.82 -87.74 -45.25
C SER A 232 -14.37 -87.75 -46.68
N ALA A 233 -14.46 -86.58 -47.33
CA ALA A 233 -14.86 -86.48 -48.73
C ALA A 233 -13.83 -87.11 -49.68
N GLU A 234 -12.53 -86.94 -49.41
CA GLU A 234 -11.46 -87.62 -50.15
C GLU A 234 -11.51 -89.14 -49.97
N ALA A 235 -11.77 -89.62 -48.76
CA ALA A 235 -11.91 -91.05 -48.48
C ALA A 235 -13.12 -91.65 -49.21
N LEU A 236 -14.28 -90.98 -49.18
CA LEU A 236 -15.47 -91.36 -49.95
C LEU A 236 -15.20 -91.39 -51.45
N LYS A 237 -14.54 -90.35 -51.98
CA LYS A 237 -14.15 -90.30 -53.39
C LYS A 237 -13.25 -91.48 -53.76
N ARG A 238 -12.33 -91.87 -52.89
CA ARG A 238 -11.44 -93.02 -53.11
C ARG A 238 -12.21 -94.34 -53.09
N GLU A 239 -13.16 -94.50 -52.17
CA GLU A 239 -14.03 -95.68 -52.09
C GLU A 239 -14.94 -95.80 -53.31
N GLU A 240 -15.54 -94.70 -53.78
CA GLU A 240 -16.33 -94.69 -55.02
C GLU A 240 -15.48 -95.05 -56.25
N ILE A 241 -14.25 -94.54 -56.34
CA ILE A 241 -13.31 -94.93 -57.40
C ILE A 241 -13.00 -96.43 -57.31
N GLU A 242 -12.74 -96.96 -56.13
CA GLU A 242 -12.45 -98.38 -55.95
C GLU A 242 -13.65 -99.27 -56.32
N LEU A 243 -14.87 -98.88 -55.94
CA LEU A 243 -16.11 -99.55 -56.33
C LEU A 243 -16.35 -99.48 -57.85
N ALA A 244 -16.10 -98.33 -58.47
CA ALA A 244 -16.20 -98.17 -59.92
C ALA A 244 -15.18 -99.04 -60.67
N VAL A 245 -13.93 -99.06 -60.20
CA VAL A 245 -12.87 -99.93 -60.75
C VAL A 245 -13.24 -101.39 -60.57
N ARG A 246 -13.74 -101.80 -59.40
CA ARG A 246 -14.17 -103.18 -59.14
C ARG A 246 -15.28 -103.62 -60.09
N ARG A 247 -16.29 -102.76 -60.32
CA ARG A 247 -17.36 -103.02 -61.31
C ARG A 247 -16.81 -103.16 -62.72
N GLU A 248 -15.87 -102.31 -63.13
CA GLU A 248 -15.31 -102.37 -64.48
C GLU A 248 -14.41 -103.62 -64.65
N VAL A 249 -13.65 -103.99 -63.62
CA VAL A 249 -12.86 -105.23 -63.59
C VAL A 249 -13.76 -106.47 -63.65
N GLU A 250 -14.86 -106.51 -62.89
CA GLU A 250 -15.87 -107.58 -62.97
C GLU A 250 -16.47 -107.68 -64.38
N LYS A 251 -16.74 -106.54 -65.02
CA LYS A 251 -17.24 -106.49 -66.40
C LYS A 251 -16.21 -107.00 -67.42
N VAL A 252 -14.94 -106.64 -67.25
CA VAL A 252 -13.84 -107.15 -68.10
C VAL A 252 -13.59 -108.65 -67.88
N LEU A 253 -13.66 -109.13 -66.63
CA LEU A 253 -13.52 -110.55 -66.29
C LEU A 253 -14.68 -111.37 -66.87
N THR A 254 -15.92 -110.92 -66.71
CA THR A 254 -17.09 -111.61 -67.27
C THR A 254 -17.04 -111.63 -68.80
N GLN A 255 -16.60 -110.55 -69.45
CA GLN A 255 -16.33 -110.54 -70.89
C GLN A 255 -15.21 -111.49 -71.30
N ASN A 256 -14.12 -111.59 -70.54
CA ASN A 256 -13.02 -112.50 -70.87
C ASN A 256 -13.36 -113.97 -70.63
N VAL A 257 -14.18 -114.28 -69.62
CA VAL A 257 -14.68 -115.65 -69.37
C VAL A 257 -15.66 -116.08 -70.46
N THR A 258 -16.57 -115.20 -70.89
CA THR A 258 -17.47 -115.49 -72.02
C THR A 258 -16.72 -115.62 -73.34
N LYS A 259 -15.64 -114.87 -73.56
CA LYS A 259 -14.79 -114.97 -74.76
C LYS A 259 -13.88 -116.21 -74.80
N ARG A 260 -13.65 -116.87 -73.65
CA ARG A 260 -12.93 -118.16 -73.56
C ARG A 260 -13.87 -119.38 -73.62
N ALA A 261 -15.19 -119.17 -73.55
CA ALA A 261 -16.21 -120.21 -73.62
C ALA A 261 -16.82 -120.37 -75.04
N GLN A 262 -16.28 -119.66 -76.03
CA GLN A 262 -16.47 -119.88 -77.47
C GLN A 262 -15.15 -120.41 -78.06
#